data_AF-A0A3L7SS73-F1
#
_entry.id   AF-A0A3L7SS73-F1
#
_cell.length_a   1.000
_cell.length_b   1.000
_cell.length_c   1.000
_cell.angle_alpha   90.00
_cell.angle_beta   90.00
_cell.angle_gamma   90.00
#
_symmetry.space_group_name_H-M   'P 1'
#
loop_
_entity.id
_entity.type
_entity.pdbx_description
1 polymer ?
#
loop_
_entity_poly.entity_id
_entity_poly.type
_entity_poly.pdbx_seq_one_letter_code
_entity_poly.pdbx_strand_id
1 'polypeptide(L)'
;KRTTHGTAFLVKNYDHFYLASETGDLICAKVSPKGYEEISRANLLKPTNAAFNRDVLWSHPAFANKCIYWRNDAELICVSLAE
;
A
#
# COMPACT_ATOMS: atom_id res chain seq x y z
N LYS A 1 11.18 18.05 -4.72
CA LYS A 1 10.76 17.89 -6.14
C LYS A 1 9.26 17.59 -6.14
N ARG A 2 8.44 18.35 -6.87
CA ARG A 2 6.98 18.09 -6.95
C ARG A 2 6.79 16.84 -7.82
N THR A 3 6.31 15.76 -7.23
CA THR A 3 6.03 14.51 -7.95
C THR A 3 4.76 14.72 -8.78
N THR A 4 4.82 14.48 -10.09
CA THR A 4 3.69 14.68 -11.02
C THR A 4 2.75 13.48 -11.10
N HIS A 5 3.20 12.32 -10.60
CA HIS A 5 2.46 11.06 -10.63
C HIS A 5 2.55 10.38 -9.28
N GLY A 6 1.49 9.65 -8.94
CA GLY A 6 1.33 8.91 -7.70
C GLY A 6 0.44 7.71 -7.99
N THR A 7 0.77 6.54 -7.45
CA THR A 7 -0.09 5.35 -7.54
C THR A 7 -0.21 4.69 -6.17
N ALA A 8 -1.44 4.36 -5.81
CA ALA A 8 -1.74 3.50 -4.67
C ALA A 8 -2.86 2.55 -5.07
N PHE A 9 -2.79 1.31 -4.60
CA PHE A 9 -3.89 0.36 -4.69
C PHE A 9 -4.80 0.53 -3.49
N LEU A 10 -6.07 0.83 -3.73
CA LEU A 10 -7.07 1.00 -2.68
C LEU A 10 -7.89 -0.29 -2.56
N VAL A 11 -7.92 -0.86 -1.35
CA VAL A 11 -8.73 -2.05 -1.03
C VAL A 11 -9.66 -1.71 0.11
N LYS A 12 -10.98 -1.81 -0.13
CA LYS A 12 -12.00 -1.53 0.88
C LYS A 12 -12.05 -2.67 1.90
N ASN A 13 -12.01 -2.33 3.18
CA ASN A 13 -12.18 -3.26 4.29
C ASN A 13 -13.13 -2.64 5.34
N TYR A 14 -14.39 -3.09 5.34
CA TYR A 14 -15.45 -2.53 6.20
C TYR A 14 -15.58 -1.00 6.10
N ASP A 15 -15.25 -0.28 7.19
CA ASP A 15 -15.37 1.17 7.36
C ASP A 15 -14.09 1.94 6.96
N HIS A 16 -13.03 1.22 6.58
CA HIS A 16 -11.74 1.79 6.19
C HIS A 16 -11.21 1.19 4.89
N PHE A 17 -10.07 1.69 4.45
CA PHE A 17 -9.35 1.22 3.28
C PHE A 17 -7.92 0.90 3.65
N TYR A 18 -7.37 -0.12 3.01
CA TYR A 18 -5.94 -0.30 2.88
C TYR A 18 -5.46 0.36 1.59
N LEU A 19 -4.49 1.24 1.70
CA LEU A 19 -3.84 1.92 0.59
C LEU A 19 -2.41 1.42 0.53
N ALA A 20 -2.10 0.61 -0.47
CA ALA A 20 -0.73 0.18 -0.75
C ALA A 20 -0.10 1.15 -1.75
N SER A 21 0.78 2.01 -1.25
CA SER A 21 1.47 3.01 -2.07
C SER A 21 2.58 2.36 -2.91
N GLU A 22 2.90 2.99 -4.03
CA GLU A 22 4.06 2.60 -4.84
C GLU A 22 5.41 2.86 -4.13
N THR A 23 5.44 3.57 -3.01
CA THR A 23 6.63 3.74 -2.16
C THR A 23 6.84 2.59 -1.18
N GLY A 24 5.91 1.62 -1.16
CA GLY A 24 5.97 0.46 -0.29
C GLY A 24 5.34 0.65 1.08
N ASP A 25 4.57 1.73 1.25
CA ASP A 25 3.77 1.95 2.45
C ASP A 25 2.42 1.25 2.33
N LEU A 26 2.06 0.50 3.36
CA LEU A 26 0.70 0.09 3.60
C LEU A 26 0.06 1.06 4.60
N ILE A 27 -1.00 1.72 4.17
CA ILE A 27 -1.69 2.74 4.95
C ILE A 27 -3.11 2.26 5.23
N CYS A 28 -3.55 2.34 6.48
CA CYS A 28 -4.95 2.19 6.84
C CYS A 28 -5.57 3.57 6.98
N ALA A 29 -6.66 3.86 6.25
CA ALA A 29 -7.30 5.16 6.29
C ALA A 29 -8.81 5.11 6.05
N LYS A 30 -9.53 6.12 6.55
CA LYS A 30 -10.90 6.41 6.15
C LYS A 30 -10.90 7.37 4.99
N VAL A 31 -11.63 7.03 3.94
CA VAL A 31 -11.76 7.85 2.73
C VAL A 31 -13.23 8.17 2.52
N SER A 32 -13.56 9.46 2.46
CA SER A 32 -14.91 9.94 2.21
C SER A 32 -14.88 11.17 1.30
N PRO A 33 -16.05 11.60 0.76
CA PRO A 33 -16.12 12.86 0.02
C PRO A 33 -15.66 14.09 0.83
N LYS A 34 -15.69 14.02 2.18
CA LYS A 34 -15.19 15.09 3.05
C LYS A 34 -13.66 15.13 3.13
N GLY A 35 -12.98 14.03 2.80
CA GLY A 35 -11.53 13.96 2.82
C GLY A 35 -10.99 12.60 3.23
N TYR A 36 -9.68 12.62 3.51
CA TYR A 36 -8.84 11.49 3.88
C TYR A 36 -8.41 11.62 5.35
N GLU A 37 -8.54 10.54 6.10
CA GLU A 37 -8.11 10.43 7.50
C GLU A 37 -7.22 9.19 7.65
N GLU A 38 -5.91 9.40 7.86
CA GLU A 38 -4.94 8.32 8.09
C GLU A 38 -5.08 7.77 9.50
N ILE A 39 -5.29 6.46 9.63
CA ILE A 39 -5.35 5.74 10.91
C ILE A 39 -3.95 5.25 11.29
N SER A 40 -3.26 4.60 10.34
CA SER A 40 -1.92 4.05 10.57
C SER A 40 -1.16 3.83 9.26
N ARG A 41 0.16 3.72 9.36
CA ARG A 41 1.07 3.49 8.23
C ARG A 41 2.22 2.57 8.65
N ALA A 42 2.54 1.61 7.79
CA ALA A 42 3.74 0.79 7.91
C ALA A 42 4.47 0.73 6.56
N ASN A 43 5.79 0.96 6.56
CA ASN A 43 6.62 0.71 5.38
C ASN A 43 7.01 -0.76 5.39
N LEU A 44 6.51 -1.53 4.42
CA LEU A 44 6.62 -2.99 4.43
C LEU A 44 7.60 -3.52 3.39
N LEU A 45 7.73 -2.83 2.26
CA LEU A 45 8.58 -3.24 1.15
C LEU A 45 9.28 -2.04 0.57
N LYS A 46 10.44 -2.26 -0.06
CA LYS A 46 11.06 -1.23 -0.89
C LYS A 46 10.61 -1.39 -2.34
N PRO A 47 10.46 -0.28 -3.08
CA PRO A 47 10.35 -0.31 -4.53
C PRO A 47 11.54 -1.04 -5.17
N THR A 48 11.27 -1.89 -6.16
CA THR A 48 12.32 -2.61 -6.93
C THR A 48 12.27 -2.30 -8.42
N ASN A 49 11.28 -1.54 -8.87
CA ASN A 49 11.08 -1.19 -10.27
C ASN A 49 11.20 0.32 -10.48
N ALA A 50 11.29 0.77 -11.73
CA ALA A 50 11.39 2.18 -12.08
C ALA A 50 10.36 2.56 -13.15
N ALA A 51 9.55 3.58 -12.86
CA ALA A 51 8.57 4.12 -13.81
C ALA A 51 8.42 5.63 -13.65
N PHE A 52 8.30 6.33 -14.77
CA PHE A 52 8.17 7.79 -14.80
C PHE A 52 9.26 8.51 -13.98
N ASN A 53 10.50 8.02 -14.06
CA ASN A 53 11.68 8.55 -13.36
C ASN A 53 11.57 8.52 -11.82
N ARG A 54 10.93 7.48 -11.28
CA ARG A 54 10.74 7.22 -9.85
C ARG A 54 10.87 5.72 -9.58
N ASP A 55 11.31 5.38 -8.38
CA ASP A 55 11.25 4.00 -7.92
C ASP A 55 9.81 3.66 -7.53
N VAL A 56 9.29 2.55 -8.04
CA VAL A 56 7.91 2.11 -7.84
C VAL A 56 7.81 0.66 -7.40
N LEU A 57 6.87 0.42 -6.51
CA LEU A 57 6.35 -0.90 -6.17
C LEU A 57 4.99 -1.06 -6.88
N TRP A 58 4.99 -1.80 -7.99
CA TRP A 58 3.79 -2.09 -8.77
C TRP A 58 3.35 -3.54 -8.60
N SER A 59 2.98 -3.87 -7.38
CA SER A 59 2.37 -5.16 -7.03
C SER A 59 1.16 -4.88 -6.17
N HIS A 60 0.00 -5.41 -6.56
CA HIS A 60 -1.18 -5.35 -5.73
C HIS A 60 -1.04 -6.35 -4.57
N PRO A 61 -1.25 -5.95 -3.30
CA PRO A 61 -1.25 -6.89 -2.19
C PRO A 61 -2.45 -7.84 -2.27
N ALA A 62 -2.25 -9.10 -1.89
CA ALA A 62 -3.32 -10.06 -1.73
C ALA A 62 -3.72 -10.17 -0.24
N PHE A 63 -5.00 -10.38 0.02
CA PHE A 63 -5.55 -10.51 1.37
C PHE A 63 -6.20 -11.88 1.53
N ALA A 64 -5.74 -12.65 2.52
CA ALA A 64 -6.32 -13.95 2.86
C ALA A 64 -5.95 -14.32 4.30
N ASN A 65 -6.76 -15.12 4.98
CA ASN A 65 -6.45 -15.67 6.31
C ASN A 65 -6.09 -14.61 7.38
N LYS A 66 -6.69 -13.41 7.31
CA LYS A 66 -6.31 -12.24 8.13
C LYS A 66 -4.83 -11.87 7.97
N CYS A 67 -4.26 -12.08 6.79
CA CYS A 67 -2.91 -11.70 6.44
C CYS A 67 -2.89 -10.90 5.14
N ILE A 68 -1.85 -10.09 4.99
CA ILE A 68 -1.49 -9.41 3.77
C ILE A 68 -0.27 -10.10 3.19
N TYR A 69 -0.40 -10.55 1.94
CA TYR A 69 0.68 -11.07 1.15
C TYR A 69 1.07 -10.03 0.13
N TRP A 70 2.31 -9.54 0.21
CA TRP A 70 2.78 -8.48 -0.69
C TRP A 70 4.19 -8.79 -1.17
N ARG A 71 4.52 -8.42 -2.40
CA ARG A 71 5.81 -8.73 -3.01
C ARG A 71 6.39 -7.55 -3.77
N ASN A 72 7.70 -7.59 -3.91
CA ASN A 72 8.45 -6.87 -4.93
C ASN A 72 9.29 -7.90 -5.72
N ASP A 73 10.35 -7.46 -6.40
CA ASP A 73 11.23 -8.37 -7.18
C ASP A 73 12.32 -9.03 -6.33
N ALA A 74 12.47 -8.64 -5.05
CA ALA A 74 13.48 -9.15 -4.12
C ALA A 74 12.90 -10.08 -3.05
N GLU A 75 11.65 -9.87 -2.63
CA GLU A 75 11.03 -10.56 -1.51
C GLU A 75 9.49 -10.66 -1.64
N LEU A 76 8.93 -11.66 -0.97
CA LEU A 76 7.50 -11.86 -0.75
C LEU A 76 7.29 -11.96 0.75
N ILE A 77 6.46 -11.09 1.31
CA ILE A 77 6.19 -11.02 2.74
C ILE A 77 4.76 -11.45 3.04
N CYS A 78 4.55 -11.90 4.29
CA CYS A 78 3.25 -12.17 4.88
C CYS A 78 3.16 -11.38 6.19
N VAL A 79 2.18 -10.48 6.29
CA VAL A 79 1.97 -9.64 7.47
C VAL A 79 0.62 -9.98 8.08
N SER A 80 0.62 -10.32 9.37
CA SER A 80 -0.61 -10.58 10.12
C SER A 80 -1.41 -9.29 10.30
N LEU A 81 -2.72 -9.38 10.10
CA LEU A 81 -3.72 -8.39 10.49
C LEU A 81 -4.47 -8.80 11.76
N ALA A 82 -4.09 -9.92 12.38
CA ALA A 82 -4.61 -10.30 13.68
C ALA A 82 -4.01 -9.39 14.77
N GLU A 83 -4.87 -9.05 15.74
CA GLU A 83 -4.52 -8.33 16.97
C GLU A 83 -3.70 -9.22 17.93
#